data_AF-A0A699SYT7-F1
#
_entry.id   AF-A0A699SYT7-F1
#
_cell.length_a   1.000
_cell.length_b   1.000
_cell.length_c   1.000
_cell.angle_alpha   90.00
_cell.angle_beta   90.00
_cell.angle_gamma   90.00
#
_symmetry.space_group_name_H-M   'P 1'
#
loop_
_entity.id
_entity.type
_entity.pdbx_description
1 polymer ?
#
loop_
_entity_poly.entity_id
_entity_poly.type
_entity_poly.pdbx_seq_one_letter_code
_entity_poly.pdbx_strand_id
1 'polypeptide(L)'
;AKTIKSSIDEPPEVELKDLPPNLKYAFLEGDNKLHVIIAKGLGDMEKAALIKVLKSHKQAIAWKLSDIQGIKPKFCTHQILMEEDYKPAVQHQRRVNPKIHDVIKKEVEKLLDAGLIYPISDSPWVSPIHCVPKKGGFTIVKNEENRLIPTCLVTS
;
A
#
# COMPACT_ATOMS: atom_id res chain seq x y z
N ALA A 1 8.94 14.99 20.49
CA ALA A 1 7.86 14.31 19.74
C ALA A 1 8.05 14.63 18.26
N LYS A 2 8.22 13.62 17.40
CA LYS A 2 8.23 13.85 15.94
C LYS A 2 6.82 14.27 15.54
N THR A 3 6.65 15.52 15.13
CA THR A 3 5.40 16.02 14.55
C THR A 3 5.18 15.26 13.25
N ILE A 4 4.24 14.31 13.24
CA ILE A 4 3.82 13.64 12.01
C ILE A 4 3.08 14.71 11.20
N LYS A 5 3.74 15.28 10.19
CA LYS A 5 3.09 16.18 9.22
C LYS A 5 1.96 15.40 8.57
N SER A 6 0.77 15.99 8.50
CA SER A 6 -0.39 15.33 7.92
C SER A 6 -0.19 15.20 6.41
N SER A 7 -0.61 14.08 5.82
CA SER A 7 -0.57 13.88 4.37
C SER A 7 -1.44 14.85 3.58
N ILE A 8 -2.32 15.58 4.27
CA ILE A 8 -3.14 16.65 3.73
C ILE A 8 -2.29 17.89 3.44
N ASP A 9 -1.32 18.20 4.29
CA ASP A 9 -0.44 19.37 4.12
C ASP A 9 0.56 19.16 2.97
N GLU A 10 0.98 17.91 2.76
CA GLU A 10 1.94 17.52 1.72
C GLU A 10 1.44 16.27 0.97
N PRO A 11 0.48 16.43 0.03
CA PRO A 11 -0.10 15.32 -0.69
C PRO A 11 0.94 14.64 -1.58
N PRO A 12 0.88 13.30 -1.73
CA PRO A 12 1.80 12.59 -2.62
C PRO A 12 1.60 13.03 -4.07
N GLU A 13 2.69 13.27 -4.79
CA GLU A 13 2.65 13.37 -6.25
C GLU A 13 2.35 11.97 -6.81
N VAL A 14 1.21 11.85 -7.50
CA VAL A 14 0.76 10.60 -8.11
C VAL A 14 0.52 10.84 -9.59
N GLU A 15 1.17 10.06 -10.44
CA GLU A 15 0.89 10.01 -11.88
C GLU A 15 -0.50 9.42 -12.11
N LEU A 16 -1.42 10.22 -12.66
CA LEU A 16 -2.76 9.77 -13.00
C LEU A 16 -2.71 8.77 -14.16
N LYS A 17 -3.30 7.60 -13.96
CA LYS A 17 -3.41 6.56 -14.99
C LYS A 17 -4.68 6.74 -15.81
N ASP A 18 -4.70 6.18 -17.02
CA ASP A 18 -5.91 6.09 -17.81
C ASP A 18 -6.98 5.26 -17.08
N LEU A 19 -8.19 5.81 -17.01
CA LEU A 19 -9.33 5.18 -16.35
C LEU A 19 -10.24 4.51 -17.38
N PRO A 20 -10.91 3.41 -17.00
CA PRO A 20 -11.97 2.84 -17.83
C PRO A 20 -13.11 3.86 -18.02
N PRO A 21 -13.88 3.76 -19.11
CA PRO A 21 -14.80 4.81 -19.56
C PRO A 21 -15.94 5.12 -18.58
N ASN A 22 -16.22 4.22 -17.65
CA ASN A 22 -17.22 4.37 -16.60
C ASN A 22 -16.73 5.13 -15.36
N LEU A 23 -15.43 5.46 -15.28
CA LEU A 23 -14.81 6.16 -14.16
C LEU A 23 -14.26 7.53 -14.58
N LYS A 24 -14.20 8.46 -13.63
CA LYS A 24 -13.62 9.80 -13.81
C LYS A 24 -12.89 10.24 -12.55
N TYR A 25 -11.86 11.06 -12.71
CA TYR A 25 -11.21 11.73 -11.59
C TYR A 25 -12.07 12.89 -11.07
N ALA A 26 -12.02 13.09 -9.76
CA ALA A 26 -12.50 14.28 -9.08
C ALA A 26 -11.48 14.71 -8.03
N PHE A 27 -11.40 16.00 -7.74
CA PHE A 27 -10.38 16.56 -6.84
C PHE A 27 -11.04 17.11 -5.58
N LEU A 28 -10.47 16.76 -4.42
CA LEU A 28 -10.96 17.24 -3.13
C LEU A 28 -10.30 18.57 -2.72
N GLU A 29 -9.13 18.93 -3.25
CA GLU A 29 -8.42 20.15 -2.88
C GLU A 29 -7.57 20.71 -4.03
N GLY A 30 -7.83 21.95 -4.45
CA GLY A 30 -7.20 22.54 -5.64
C GLY A 30 -7.42 21.72 -6.92
N ASP A 31 -6.75 22.11 -8.00
CA ASP A 31 -6.97 21.49 -9.30
C ASP A 31 -6.22 20.15 -9.48
N ASN A 32 -5.25 19.82 -8.61
CA ASN A 32 -4.38 18.64 -8.78
C ASN A 32 -4.06 17.86 -7.48
N LYS A 33 -4.64 18.19 -6.33
CA LYS A 33 -4.33 17.51 -5.05
C LYS A 33 -5.52 16.66 -4.58
N LEU A 34 -5.21 15.58 -3.86
CA LEU A 34 -6.20 14.67 -3.25
C LEU A 34 -7.27 14.20 -4.26
N HIS A 35 -6.80 13.55 -5.33
CA HIS A 35 -7.69 13.01 -6.37
C HIS A 35 -8.42 11.77 -5.85
N VAL A 36 -9.67 11.62 -6.26
CA VAL A 36 -10.50 10.43 -6.03
C VAL A 36 -11.09 9.97 -7.36
N ILE A 37 -11.32 8.67 -7.48
CA ILE A 37 -11.94 8.07 -8.66
C ILE A 37 -13.42 7.87 -8.34
N ILE A 38 -14.31 8.47 -9.15
CA ILE A 38 -15.76 8.38 -9.00
C ILE A 38 -16.40 7.84 -10.28
N ALA A 39 -17.65 7.37 -10.18
CA ALA A 39 -18.38 6.93 -11.36
C ALA A 39 -18.69 8.11 -12.31
N LYS A 40 -18.47 7.91 -13.62
CA LYS A 40 -18.71 8.92 -14.65
C LYS A 40 -20.18 9.28 -14.76
N GLY A 41 -21.06 8.29 -14.63
CA GLY A 41 -22.52 8.41 -14.77
C GLY A 41 -23.26 9.07 -13.60
N LEU A 42 -22.56 9.55 -12.56
CA LEU A 42 -23.20 10.33 -11.50
C LEU A 42 -23.78 11.62 -12.05
N GLY A 43 -25.04 11.92 -11.70
CA GLY A 43 -25.67 13.20 -12.01
C GLY A 43 -24.92 14.36 -11.32
N ASP A 44 -25.04 15.58 -11.85
CA ASP A 44 -24.26 16.71 -11.33
C ASP A 44 -24.57 17.04 -9.86
N MET A 45 -25.83 16.90 -9.44
CA MET A 45 -26.25 17.06 -8.05
C MET A 45 -25.64 15.99 -7.13
N GLU A 46 -25.67 14.72 -7.54
CA GLU A 46 -25.11 13.61 -6.77
C GLU A 46 -23.60 13.73 -6.65
N LYS A 47 -22.94 14.09 -7.75
CA LYS A 47 -21.50 14.35 -7.80
C LYS A 47 -21.12 15.47 -6.83
N ALA A 48 -21.86 16.59 -6.84
CA ALA A 48 -21.61 17.70 -5.93
C ALA A 48 -21.81 17.29 -4.45
N ALA A 49 -22.87 16.55 -4.16
CA ALA A 49 -23.14 16.03 -2.81
C ALA A 49 -22.02 15.09 -2.33
N LEU A 50 -21.59 14.15 -3.18
CA LEU A 50 -20.51 13.21 -2.88
C LEU A 50 -19.19 13.94 -2.59
N ILE A 51 -18.79 14.86 -3.48
CA ILE A 51 -17.55 15.62 -3.31
C ILE A 51 -17.60 16.45 -2.02
N LYS A 52 -18.75 17.05 -1.68
CA LYS A 52 -18.92 17.80 -0.42
C LYS A 52 -18.67 16.91 0.81
N VAL A 53 -19.22 15.70 0.83
CA VAL A 53 -19.01 14.75 1.93
C VAL A 53 -17.54 14.32 2.03
N LEU A 54 -16.92 13.98 0.90
CA LEU A 54 -15.52 13.57 0.85
C LEU A 54 -14.56 14.69 1.27
N LYS A 55 -14.82 15.94 0.85
CA LYS A 55 -14.06 17.11 1.30
C LYS A 55 -14.14 17.31 2.81
N SER A 56 -15.34 17.12 3.38
CA SER A 56 -15.56 17.26 4.83
C SER A 56 -14.84 16.17 5.65
N HIS A 57 -14.65 14.98 5.07
CA HIS A 57 -14.05 13.83 5.74
C HIS A 57 -12.69 13.42 5.15
N LYS A 58 -11.96 14.36 4.54
CA LYS A 58 -10.68 14.06 3.87
C LYS A 58 -9.61 13.46 4.80
N GLN A 59 -9.72 13.69 6.12
CA GLN A 59 -8.86 13.12 7.16
C GLN A 59 -9.12 11.63 7.42
N ALA A 60 -10.30 11.11 7.07
CA ALA A 60 -10.62 9.70 7.22
C ALA A 60 -10.04 8.83 6.09
N ILE A 61 -9.55 9.46 5.02
CA ILE A 61 -8.98 8.79 3.85
C ILE A 61 -7.47 8.66 4.06
N ALA A 62 -6.95 7.45 3.89
CA ALA A 62 -5.51 7.23 3.88
C ALA A 62 -4.94 7.55 2.50
N TRP A 63 -4.12 8.62 2.41
CA TRP A 63 -3.49 9.07 1.16
C TRP A 63 -2.10 8.46 0.98
N LYS A 64 -1.42 8.18 2.09
CA LYS A 64 -0.14 7.47 2.19
C LYS A 64 -0.31 6.26 3.11
N LEU A 65 0.57 5.26 2.98
CA LEU A 65 0.62 4.11 3.88
C LEU A 65 0.73 4.52 5.36
N SER A 66 1.47 5.60 5.64
CA SER A 66 1.62 6.18 6.98
C SER A 66 0.32 6.71 7.59
N ASP A 67 -0.69 6.99 6.78
CA ASP A 67 -1.97 7.51 7.25
C ASP A 67 -2.90 6.41 7.78
N ILE A 68 -2.59 5.15 7.46
CA ILE A 68 -3.32 3.99 7.97
C ILE A 68 -2.95 3.83 9.44
N GLN A 69 -3.71 4.49 10.31
CA GLN A 69 -3.54 4.36 11.75
C GLN A 69 -4.08 3.00 12.21
N GLY A 70 -3.18 2.15 12.70
CA GLY A 70 -3.56 0.93 13.40
C GLY A 70 -4.20 1.21 14.78
N ILE A 71 -4.83 0.19 15.35
CA ILE A 71 -5.29 0.23 16.75
C ILE A 71 -4.04 0.27 17.64
N LYS A 72 -4.00 1.20 18.61
CA LYS A 72 -2.85 1.24 19.53
C LYS A 72 -2.82 -0.07 20.35
N PRO A 73 -1.66 -0.74 20.46
CA PRO A 73 -1.54 -1.97 21.26
C PRO A 73 -1.99 -1.83 22.72
N LYS A 74 -1.95 -0.61 23.28
CA LYS A 74 -2.47 -0.30 24.63
C LYS A 74 -3.97 -0.55 24.78
N PHE A 75 -4.75 -0.46 23.71
CA PHE A 75 -6.19 -0.65 23.75
C PHE A 75 -6.59 -2.10 23.53
N CYS A 76 -5.93 -2.78 22.60
CA CYS A 76 -6.22 -4.16 22.27
C CYS A 76 -4.98 -4.82 21.67
N THR A 77 -4.61 -5.97 22.20
CA THR A 77 -3.65 -6.88 21.59
C THR A 77 -4.38 -8.15 21.20
N HIS A 78 -4.22 -8.57 19.95
CA HIS A 78 -4.68 -9.88 19.55
C HIS A 78 -3.67 -10.93 20.01
N GLN A 79 -4.17 -11.98 20.67
CA GLN A 79 -3.38 -13.16 21.02
C GLN A 79 -3.84 -14.33 20.16
N ILE A 80 -2.93 -14.88 19.38
CA ILE A 80 -3.17 -16.11 18.61
C ILE A 80 -2.98 -17.27 19.58
N LEU A 81 -4.04 -18.04 19.83
CA LEU A 81 -3.97 -19.26 20.63
C LEU A 81 -3.36 -20.39 19.79
N MET A 82 -2.44 -21.14 20.38
CA MET A 82 -1.80 -22.31 19.77
C MET A 82 -2.14 -23.57 20.56
N GLU A 83 -2.08 -24.72 19.89
CA GLU A 83 -2.20 -26.04 20.55
C GLU A 83 -1.03 -26.25 21.51
N GLU A 84 -1.27 -26.96 22.62
CA GLU A 84 -0.31 -27.09 23.74
C GLU A 84 0.99 -27.82 23.35
N ASP A 85 0.92 -28.72 22.36
CA ASP A 85 2.05 -29.52 21.87
C ASP A 85 2.70 -28.94 20.60
N TYR A 86 2.21 -27.80 20.10
CA TYR A 86 2.73 -27.21 18.87
C TYR A 86 4.10 -26.55 19.08
N LYS A 87 5.06 -26.89 18.21
CA LYS A 87 6.44 -26.40 18.29
C LYS A 87 6.72 -25.33 17.23
N PRO A 88 7.50 -24.28 17.55
CA PRO A 88 8.00 -23.33 16.58
C PRO A 88 8.73 -23.99 15.41
N ALA A 89 8.50 -23.45 14.22
CA ALA A 89 9.13 -23.92 12.99
C ALA A 89 9.92 -22.81 12.29
N VAL A 90 11.16 -23.13 11.95
CA VAL A 90 12.05 -22.29 11.14
C VAL A 90 12.16 -22.93 9.75
N GLN A 91 11.49 -22.33 8.77
CA GLN A 91 11.58 -22.76 7.38
C GLN A 91 12.73 -22.05 6.66
N HIS A 92 13.46 -22.78 5.81
CA HIS A 92 14.53 -22.20 5.00
C HIS A 92 14.00 -21.20 3.98
N GLN A 93 14.68 -20.07 3.82
CA GLN A 93 14.30 -19.04 2.87
C GLN A 93 14.43 -19.55 1.42
N ARG A 94 13.42 -19.27 0.59
CA ARG A 94 13.48 -19.64 -0.83
C ARG A 94 14.46 -18.76 -1.59
N ARG A 95 15.19 -19.34 -2.54
CA ARG A 95 16.00 -18.59 -3.49
C ARG A 95 15.07 -17.79 -4.41
N VAL A 96 15.29 -16.47 -4.47
CA VAL A 96 14.56 -15.55 -5.34
C VAL A 96 15.48 -15.00 -6.42
N ASN A 97 14.92 -14.65 -7.58
CA ASN A 97 15.65 -13.96 -8.64
C ASN A 97 16.10 -12.58 -8.12
N PRO A 98 17.37 -12.16 -8.30
CA PRO A 98 17.85 -10.85 -7.85
C PRO A 98 16.96 -9.67 -8.26
N LYS A 99 16.40 -9.68 -9.48
CA LYS A 99 15.48 -8.61 -9.94
C LYS A 99 14.21 -8.51 -9.10
N ILE A 100 13.68 -9.65 -8.65
CA ILE A 100 12.49 -9.71 -7.79
C ILE A 100 12.88 -9.33 -6.36
N HIS A 101 14.07 -9.75 -5.91
CA HIS A 101 14.58 -9.41 -4.58
C HIS A 101 14.62 -7.90 -4.35
N ASP A 102 15.09 -7.12 -5.33
CA ASP A 102 15.13 -5.66 -5.21
C ASP A 102 13.74 -5.02 -5.09
N VAL A 103 12.73 -5.62 -5.72
CA VAL A 103 11.33 -5.19 -5.56
C VAL A 103 10.83 -5.51 -4.15
N ILE A 104 11.05 -6.75 -3.68
CA ILE A 104 10.65 -7.16 -2.32
C ILE A 104 11.26 -6.23 -1.29
N LYS A 105 12.57 -5.96 -1.41
CA LYS A 105 13.31 -5.09 -0.49
C LYS A 105 12.67 -3.70 -0.41
N LYS A 106 12.37 -3.09 -1.56
CA LYS A 106 11.70 -1.77 -1.60
C LYS A 106 10.32 -1.79 -0.96
N GLU A 107 9.53 -2.84 -1.16
CA GLU A 107 8.22 -2.95 -0.52
C GLU A 107 8.34 -3.16 0.99
N VAL A 108 9.29 -3.97 1.46
CA VAL A 108 9.57 -4.16 2.89
C VAL A 108 10.03 -2.85 3.55
N GLU A 109 10.93 -2.11 2.90
CA GLU A 109 11.39 -0.79 3.37
C GLU A 109 10.22 0.20 3.50
N LYS A 110 9.31 0.26 2.51
CA LYS A 110 8.10 1.10 2.62
C LYS A 110 7.22 0.74 3.82
N LEU A 111 7.07 -0.55 4.12
CA LEU A 111 6.28 -1.01 5.27
C LEU A 111 6.96 -0.71 6.61
N LEU A 112 8.30 -0.80 6.65
CA LEU A 112 9.12 -0.41 7.81
C LEU A 112 9.01 1.10 8.06
N ASP A 113 9.16 1.91 7.02
CA ASP A 113 9.07 3.38 7.10
C ASP A 113 7.67 3.83 7.55
N ALA A 114 6.61 3.12 7.13
CA ALA A 114 5.24 3.35 7.58
C ALA A 114 4.99 2.87 9.01
N GLY A 115 5.90 2.12 9.63
CA GLY A 115 5.74 1.55 10.98
C GLY A 115 4.71 0.43 11.06
N LEU A 116 4.33 -0.18 9.92
CA LEU A 116 3.39 -1.30 9.87
C LEU A 116 4.06 -2.62 10.26
N ILE A 117 5.36 -2.74 10.02
CA ILE A 117 6.20 -3.86 10.44
C ILE A 117 7.41 -3.33 11.22
N TYR A 118 8.03 -4.20 12.01
CA TYR A 118 9.21 -3.89 12.80
C TYR A 118 10.19 -5.07 12.77
N PRO A 119 11.51 -4.82 12.92
CA PRO A 119 12.49 -5.89 12.97
C PRO A 119 12.36 -6.68 14.27
N ILE A 120 12.44 -8.01 14.15
CA ILE A 120 12.54 -8.94 15.27
C ILE A 120 13.85 -9.73 15.14
N SER A 121 14.60 -9.81 16.22
CA SER A 121 15.80 -10.64 16.31
C SER A 121 15.44 -12.05 16.78
N ASP A 122 16.09 -13.06 16.22
CA ASP A 122 16.09 -14.44 16.71
C ASP A 122 14.70 -15.08 16.92
N SER A 123 13.76 -14.81 16.01
CA SER A 123 12.43 -15.42 16.06
C SER A 123 12.52 -16.95 15.90
N PRO A 124 11.94 -17.75 16.81
CA PRO A 124 11.83 -19.19 16.64
C PRO A 124 10.82 -19.58 15.54
N TRP A 125 10.11 -18.60 15.00
CA TRP A 125 9.16 -18.72 13.88
C TRP A 125 9.73 -18.03 12.65
N VAL A 126 9.96 -18.80 11.59
CA VAL A 126 10.36 -18.25 10.27
C VAL A 126 9.56 -18.93 9.19
N SER A 127 8.86 -18.13 8.40
CA SER A 127 8.17 -18.56 7.18
C SER A 127 8.76 -17.85 5.97
N PRO A 128 8.96 -18.54 4.83
CA PRO A 128 9.63 -17.96 3.68
C PRO A 128 8.73 -16.94 2.98
N ILE A 129 9.35 -15.91 2.41
CA ILE A 129 8.63 -14.92 1.61
C ILE A 129 8.26 -15.55 0.26
N HIS A 130 6.98 -15.43 -0.11
CA HIS A 130 6.48 -15.87 -1.41
C HIS A 130 5.98 -14.66 -2.22
N CYS A 131 6.56 -14.45 -3.41
CA CYS A 131 6.13 -13.38 -4.31
C CYS A 131 5.08 -13.90 -5.28
N VAL A 132 3.95 -13.20 -5.33
CA VAL A 132 2.88 -13.49 -6.30
C VAL A 132 2.67 -12.25 -7.17
N PRO A 133 3.00 -12.32 -8.47
CA PRO A 133 2.67 -11.27 -9.42
C PRO A 133 1.15 -11.06 -9.43
N LYS A 134 0.68 -9.83 -9.25
CA LYS A 134 -0.75 -9.52 -9.31
C LYS A 134 -1.19 -9.43 -10.77
N LYS A 135 -2.33 -10.04 -11.11
CA LYS A 135 -2.92 -9.95 -12.45
C LYS A 135 -3.24 -8.49 -12.79
N GLY A 136 -2.58 -7.94 -13.81
CA GLY A 136 -2.68 -6.52 -14.19
C GLY A 136 -1.85 -5.54 -13.34
N GLY A 137 -1.15 -6.04 -12.30
CA GLY A 137 -0.19 -5.27 -11.52
C GLY A 137 1.19 -5.37 -12.15
N PHE A 138 1.63 -4.31 -12.82
CA PHE A 138 3.00 -4.23 -13.32
C PHE A 138 3.98 -4.13 -12.15
N THR A 139 4.95 -5.03 -12.11
CA THR A 139 6.15 -4.78 -11.30
C THR A 139 7.07 -3.90 -12.14
N ILE A 140 7.26 -2.66 -11.72
CA ILE A 140 8.17 -1.74 -12.41
C ILE A 140 9.60 -2.10 -12.00
N VAL A 141 10.31 -2.78 -12.89
CA VAL A 141 11.72 -3.13 -12.70
C VAL A 141 12.57 -2.16 -13.52
N LYS A 142 13.52 -1.48 -12.89
CA LYS A 142 14.51 -0.66 -13.61
C LYS A 142 15.53 -1.60 -14.25
N ASN A 143 15.73 -1.48 -15.57
CA ASN A 143 16.82 -2.18 -16.26
C ASN A 143 18.16 -1.48 -16.00
N GLU A 144 19.26 -2.09 -16.44
CA GLU A 144 20.64 -1.54 -16.41
C GLU A 144 20.76 -0.17 -17.08
N GLU A 145 19.85 0.15 -18.01
CA GLU A 145 19.74 1.46 -18.67
C GLU A 145 18.81 2.46 -17.94
N ASN A 146 18.43 2.21 -16.68
CA ASN A 146 17.42 2.97 -15.93
C ASN A 146 16.01 3.05 -16.55
N ARG A 147 15.76 2.32 -17.64
CA ARG A 147 14.44 2.20 -18.25
C ARG A 147 13.50 1.38 -17.36
N LEU A 148 12.29 1.89 -17.15
CA LEU A 148 11.23 1.23 -16.40
C LEU A 148 10.62 0.12 -17.28
N ILE A 149 10.94 -1.14 -16.99
CA ILE A 149 10.36 -2.29 -17.69
C ILE A 149 9.17 -2.82 -16.87
N PRO A 150 7.94 -2.73 -17.40
CA PRO A 150 6.81 -3.42 -16.82
C PRO A 150 7.01 -4.93 -17.00
N THR A 151 7.38 -5.62 -15.93
CA THR A 151 7.59 -7.08 -15.98
C THR A 151 6.36 -7.77 -15.42
N CYS A 152 5.62 -8.47 -16.29
CA CYS A 152 4.59 -9.42 -15.89
C CYS A 152 5.22 -10.82 -15.96
N LEU A 153 5.50 -11.44 -14.82
CA LEU A 153 5.94 -12.83 -14.82
C LEU A 153 4.69 -13.71 -14.91
N VAL A 154 4.47 -14.32 -16.08
CA VAL A 154 3.49 -15.39 -16.25
C VAL A 154 4.08 -16.62 -15.58
N THR A 155 3.59 -16.98 -14.39
CA THR A 155 3.77 -18.34 -13.86
C THR A 155 2.73 -19.22 -14.54
N SER A 156 3.21 -20.09 -15.44
CA SER A 156 2.47 -21.25 -15.97
C SER A 156 2.20 -22.27 -14.89
#